data_AF-A0A166GBL6-F1
#
_entry.id   AF-A0A166GBL6-F1
#
_cell.length_a   1.000
_cell.length_b   1.000
_cell.length_c   1.000
_cell.angle_alpha   90.00
_cell.angle_beta   90.00
_cell.angle_gamma   90.00
#
_symmetry.space_group_name_H-M   'P 1'
#
loop_
_entity.id
_entity.type
_entity.pdbx_description
1 polymer ?
#
loop_
_entity_poly.entity_id
_entity_poly.type
_entity_poly.pdbx_seq_one_letter_code
_entity_poly.pdbx_strand_id
1 'polypeptide(L)'
;MASVNVTVEDFSPLISFSAGGWIDSSNDPDISLYSAKSFRAAKSSGAEASFEFTGSAVFVYGGFRSDYGPYTLTLNNQTVNGNAHSVTPRVGLLASFTGLSETTHHLHLANAGSAMDVDQIVYQTNSAAAPGKVALFTQRDESQATTKPGMDIGLFIGIVLILASVFIGVLATVIFLRRRKSRLIPRVSAVASKLSIGNVEKGKAEPPTPPLPLQKPPSSPEPKAQTPSWQKSEPRLFRSPSTASRSSMRTSMPTDRVLNRPTRPPQLHLARKESTNRVSRD
;
A
#
# COMPACT_ATOMS: atom_id res chain seq x y z
N MET A 1 -3.80 32.57 6.15
CA MET A 1 -2.64 31.92 5.49
C MET A 1 -3.16 31.23 4.24
N ALA A 2 -2.35 31.09 3.20
CA ALA A 2 -2.76 30.37 2.00
C ALA A 2 -2.37 28.89 2.17
N SER A 3 -3.30 27.97 1.93
CA SER A 3 -2.99 26.54 1.91
C SER A 3 -2.52 26.14 0.52
N VAL A 4 -1.47 25.32 0.45
CA VAL A 4 -0.89 24.80 -0.79
C VAL A 4 -0.94 23.28 -0.75
N ASN A 5 -1.32 22.68 -1.88
CA ASN A 5 -1.31 21.23 -2.06
C ASN A 5 0.06 20.79 -2.59
N VAL A 6 0.65 19.79 -1.95
CA VAL A 6 1.89 19.14 -2.37
C VAL A 6 1.55 17.70 -2.75
N THR A 7 1.95 17.29 -3.94
CA THR A 7 1.75 15.93 -4.46
C THR A 7 3.03 15.12 -4.31
N VAL A 8 2.90 13.89 -3.82
CA VAL A 8 3.98 12.94 -3.58
C VAL A 8 3.62 11.65 -4.32
N GLU A 9 4.33 11.36 -5.40
CA GLU A 9 4.11 10.15 -6.22
C GLU A 9 4.60 8.88 -5.51
N ASP A 10 4.11 7.72 -5.92
CA ASP A 10 4.44 6.37 -5.40
C ASP A 10 5.93 5.98 -5.45
N PHE A 11 6.69 6.59 -6.36
CA PHE A 11 8.15 6.41 -6.47
C PHE A 11 8.95 7.41 -5.64
N SER A 12 8.29 8.32 -4.93
CA SER A 12 8.97 9.30 -4.08
C SER A 12 9.68 8.63 -2.90
N PRO A 13 10.93 9.02 -2.60
CA PRO A 13 11.64 8.52 -1.42
C PRO A 13 11.04 9.02 -0.09
N LEU A 14 10.08 9.95 -0.13
CA LEU A 14 9.35 10.40 1.06
C LEU A 14 8.37 9.34 1.58
N ILE A 15 7.97 8.39 0.74
CA ILE A 15 7.13 7.27 1.15
C ILE A 15 8.03 6.08 1.45
N SER A 16 8.02 5.62 2.69
CA SER A 16 8.77 4.43 3.10
C SER A 16 7.90 3.20 2.98
N PHE A 17 8.36 2.21 2.23
CA PHE A 17 7.66 0.94 2.03
C PHE A 17 8.37 -0.20 2.76
N SER A 18 7.61 -1.08 3.42
CA SER A 18 8.15 -2.26 4.11
C SER A 18 8.87 -3.20 3.14
N ALA A 19 9.96 -3.81 3.57
CA ALA A 19 10.74 -4.73 2.72
C ALA A 19 9.92 -5.95 2.27
N GLY A 20 10.06 -6.34 1.00
CA GLY A 20 9.53 -7.60 0.46
C GLY A 20 8.02 -7.67 0.24
N GLY A 21 7.26 -6.61 0.55
CA GLY A 21 5.80 -6.57 0.40
C GLY A 21 5.28 -5.79 -0.82
N TRP A 22 6.14 -4.98 -1.44
CA TRP A 22 5.76 -4.00 -2.46
C TRP A 22 6.49 -4.22 -3.78
N ILE A 23 5.78 -4.04 -4.89
CA ILE A 23 6.33 -4.09 -6.24
C ILE A 23 5.94 -2.84 -7.02
N ASP A 24 6.84 -2.36 -7.87
CA ASP A 24 6.56 -1.29 -8.81
C ASP A 24 5.63 -1.81 -9.91
N SER A 25 4.74 -0.93 -10.38
CA SER A 25 3.89 -1.21 -11.53
C SER A 25 4.73 -1.60 -12.75
N SER A 26 4.32 -2.67 -13.44
CA SER A 26 4.95 -3.11 -14.68
C SER A 26 3.93 -3.82 -15.57
N ASN A 27 3.92 -3.46 -16.86
CA ASN A 27 3.05 -4.06 -17.89
C ASN A 27 1.56 -4.14 -17.49
N ASP A 28 1.04 -3.11 -16.83
CA ASP A 28 -0.34 -3.06 -16.38
C ASP A 28 -1.25 -2.41 -17.44
N PRO A 29 -2.38 -3.03 -17.84
CA PRO A 29 -3.26 -2.48 -18.88
C PRO A 29 -3.99 -1.20 -18.44
N ASP A 30 -4.16 -0.99 -17.14
CA ASP A 30 -4.87 0.14 -16.55
C ASP A 30 -3.91 1.25 -16.09
N ILE A 31 -2.61 1.15 -16.43
CA ILE A 31 -1.56 2.09 -15.99
C ILE A 31 -1.86 3.55 -16.36
N SER A 32 -2.63 3.78 -17.43
CA SER A 32 -3.02 5.13 -17.85
C SER A 32 -3.99 5.83 -16.89
N LEU A 33 -4.59 5.11 -15.94
CA LEU A 33 -5.47 5.69 -14.93
C LEU A 33 -4.69 6.33 -13.77
N TYR A 34 -3.40 6.00 -13.62
CA TYR A 34 -2.56 6.37 -12.50
C TYR A 34 -1.79 7.66 -12.78
N SER A 35 -1.51 8.40 -11.72
CA SER A 35 -0.61 9.54 -11.76
C SER A 35 0.78 9.08 -12.19
N ALA A 36 1.45 9.93 -12.96
CA ALA A 36 2.75 9.62 -13.58
C ALA A 36 2.83 8.27 -14.34
N LYS A 37 1.70 7.60 -14.61
CA LYS A 37 1.62 6.23 -15.13
C LYS A 37 2.42 5.24 -14.28
N SER A 38 2.34 5.37 -12.95
CA SER A 38 3.04 4.51 -11.98
C SER A 38 2.15 4.22 -10.78
N PHE A 39 2.37 3.07 -10.13
CA PHE A 39 1.89 2.79 -8.79
C PHE A 39 2.80 1.78 -8.10
N ARG A 40 2.71 1.73 -6.77
CA ARG A 40 3.34 0.68 -5.96
C ARG A 40 2.29 -0.26 -5.41
N ALA A 41 2.34 -1.54 -5.77
CA ALA A 41 1.37 -2.53 -5.31
C ALA A 41 1.90 -3.39 -4.18
N ALA A 42 1.10 -3.55 -3.14
CA ALA A 42 1.24 -4.60 -2.14
C ALA A 42 0.45 -5.83 -2.61
N LYS A 43 1.12 -6.97 -2.79
CA LYS A 43 0.47 -8.20 -3.29
C LYS A 43 0.00 -9.16 -2.20
N SER A 44 0.45 -8.96 -0.97
CA SER A 44 0.08 -9.79 0.19
C SER A 44 -0.20 -8.93 1.42
N SER A 45 -1.05 -9.45 2.30
CA SER A 45 -1.32 -8.89 3.62
C SER A 45 -0.03 -8.67 4.43
N GLY A 46 -0.04 -7.64 5.29
CA GLY A 46 1.08 -7.28 6.16
C GLY A 46 2.13 -6.37 5.51
N ALA A 47 1.99 -6.03 4.23
CA ALA A 47 2.79 -4.98 3.62
C ALA A 47 2.36 -3.60 4.13
N GLU A 48 3.33 -2.76 4.49
CA GLU A 48 3.09 -1.45 5.11
C GLU A 48 3.78 -0.33 4.34
N ALA A 49 3.17 0.85 4.33
CA ALA A 49 3.77 2.09 3.84
C ALA A 49 3.60 3.20 4.88
N SER A 50 4.62 4.03 5.07
CA SER A 50 4.58 5.16 5.99
C SER A 50 5.01 6.46 5.32
N PHE A 51 4.35 7.55 5.71
CA PHE A 51 4.61 8.89 5.19
C PHE A 51 4.47 9.90 6.33
N GLU A 52 5.40 10.85 6.40
CA GLU A 52 5.38 11.93 7.38
C GLU A 52 5.23 13.27 6.67
N PHE A 53 4.36 14.13 7.17
CA PHE A 53 4.17 15.47 6.63
C PHE A 53 3.85 16.48 7.72
N THR A 54 4.13 17.76 7.45
CA THR A 54 3.61 18.89 8.23
C THR A 54 2.51 19.55 7.43
N GLY A 55 1.29 19.59 7.97
CA GLY A 55 0.15 20.07 7.19
C GLY A 55 -1.20 19.97 7.90
N SER A 56 -2.23 20.49 7.25
CA SER A 56 -3.61 20.56 7.75
C SER A 56 -4.56 19.55 7.09
N ALA A 57 -4.11 18.85 6.05
CA ALA A 57 -4.84 17.74 5.45
C ALA A 57 -3.92 16.76 4.69
N VAL A 58 -4.36 15.52 4.53
CA VAL A 58 -3.75 14.51 3.66
C VAL A 58 -4.81 13.66 2.96
N PHE A 59 -4.54 13.29 1.72
CA PHE A 59 -5.38 12.50 0.83
C PHE A 59 -4.51 11.40 0.22
N VAL A 60 -4.93 10.15 0.37
CA VAL A 60 -4.20 8.99 -0.15
C VAL A 60 -5.00 8.40 -1.29
N TYR A 61 -4.36 8.26 -2.45
CA TYR A 61 -4.97 7.73 -3.66
C TYR A 61 -4.38 6.38 -4.04
N GLY A 62 -5.21 5.54 -4.65
CA GLY A 62 -4.82 4.23 -5.15
C GLY A 62 -5.90 3.65 -6.04
N GLY A 63 -5.57 2.49 -6.60
CA GLY A 63 -6.40 1.69 -7.46
C GLY A 63 -7.51 0.99 -6.71
N PHE A 64 -8.64 0.85 -7.39
CA PHE A 64 -9.72 -0.05 -7.03
C PHE A 64 -9.85 -1.11 -8.12
N ARG A 65 -9.63 -2.39 -7.76
CA ARG A 65 -9.55 -3.49 -8.72
C ARG A 65 -10.22 -4.76 -8.21
N SER A 66 -10.51 -5.69 -9.11
CA SER A 66 -11.28 -6.89 -8.78
C SER A 66 -10.51 -7.87 -7.88
N ASP A 67 -9.17 -7.84 -7.92
CA ASP A 67 -8.27 -8.63 -7.10
C ASP A 67 -7.82 -7.91 -5.83
N TYR A 68 -8.26 -6.66 -5.62
CA TYR A 68 -7.87 -5.85 -4.48
C TYR A 68 -8.75 -6.07 -3.26
N GLY A 69 -8.25 -5.68 -2.10
CA GLY A 69 -8.78 -6.11 -0.81
C GLY A 69 -8.81 -5.05 0.28
N PRO A 70 -9.07 -5.48 1.53
CA PRO A 70 -9.14 -4.59 2.67
C PRO A 70 -7.76 -4.00 3.02
N TYR A 71 -7.79 -2.76 3.50
CA TYR A 71 -6.62 -2.02 3.96
C TYR A 71 -6.97 -1.19 5.20
N THR A 72 -5.95 -0.75 5.93
CA THR A 72 -6.10 0.17 7.06
C THR A 72 -5.19 1.37 6.88
N LEU A 73 -5.70 2.59 7.06
CA LEU A 73 -4.90 3.80 7.18
C LEU A 73 -5.00 4.37 8.58
N THR A 74 -3.87 4.63 9.19
CA THR A 74 -3.75 5.25 10.51
C THR A 74 -3.02 6.57 10.38
N LEU A 75 -3.66 7.66 10.76
CA LEU A 75 -3.02 8.96 10.94
C LEU A 75 -2.88 9.24 12.43
N ASN A 76 -1.65 9.25 12.93
CA ASN A 76 -1.35 9.32 14.36
C ASN A 76 -2.08 8.21 15.13
N ASN A 77 -3.22 8.53 15.76
CA ASN A 77 -4.05 7.59 16.54
C ASN A 77 -5.45 7.37 15.94
N GLN A 78 -5.72 7.91 14.74
CA GLN A 78 -7.01 7.77 14.05
C GLN A 78 -6.89 6.76 12.93
N THR A 79 -7.70 5.70 12.97
CA THR A 79 -7.68 4.63 11.98
C THR A 79 -8.95 4.63 11.14
N VAL A 80 -8.78 4.49 9.83
CA VAL A 80 -9.83 4.25 8.84
C VAL A 80 -9.57 2.88 8.20
N ASN A 81 -10.58 2.02 8.22
CA ASN A 81 -10.54 0.76 7.49
C ASN A 81 -11.28 0.94 6.17
N GLY A 82 -10.72 0.41 5.08
CA GLY A 82 -11.31 0.49 3.75
C GLY A 82 -11.17 -0.82 2.98
N ASN A 83 -11.73 -0.85 1.77
CA ASN A 83 -11.61 -1.97 0.85
C ASN A 83 -11.47 -1.44 -0.59
N ALA A 84 -10.39 -1.83 -1.25
CA ALA A 84 -10.05 -1.40 -2.60
C ALA A 84 -10.66 -2.31 -3.69
N HIS A 85 -11.55 -3.24 -3.34
CA HIS A 85 -12.21 -4.11 -4.31
C HIS A 85 -13.14 -3.33 -5.25
N SER A 86 -12.98 -3.51 -6.57
CA SER A 86 -13.98 -3.09 -7.55
C SER A 86 -13.90 -3.85 -8.87
N VAL A 87 -15.05 -4.24 -9.42
CA VAL A 87 -15.16 -4.93 -10.71
C VAL A 87 -14.72 -4.05 -11.88
N THR A 88 -14.95 -2.75 -11.79
CA THR A 88 -14.52 -1.78 -12.81
C THR A 88 -13.24 -1.09 -12.32
N PRO A 89 -12.09 -1.30 -12.99
CA PRO A 89 -10.84 -0.64 -12.62
C PRO A 89 -10.98 0.88 -12.60
N ARG A 90 -10.50 1.51 -11.52
CA ARG A 90 -10.38 2.96 -11.40
C ARG A 90 -9.28 3.33 -10.42
N VAL A 91 -8.81 4.56 -10.46
CA VAL A 91 -8.00 5.17 -9.39
C VAL A 91 -8.87 6.15 -8.62
N GLY A 92 -8.73 6.21 -7.30
CA GLY A 92 -9.55 7.06 -6.45
C GLY A 92 -9.01 7.22 -5.03
N LEU A 93 -9.77 7.96 -4.22
CA LEU A 93 -9.42 8.22 -2.82
C LEU A 93 -9.58 6.96 -1.97
N LEU A 94 -8.50 6.53 -1.31
CA LEU A 94 -8.52 5.48 -0.30
C LEU A 94 -8.98 6.05 1.05
N ALA A 95 -8.37 7.14 1.49
CA ALA A 95 -8.79 7.89 2.67
C ALA A 95 -8.34 9.35 2.61
N SER A 96 -9.02 10.19 3.39
CA SER A 96 -8.59 11.55 3.66
C SER A 96 -8.70 11.89 5.14
N PHE A 97 -7.80 12.75 5.59
CA PHE A 97 -7.81 13.35 6.91
C PHE A 97 -7.69 14.86 6.73
N THR A 98 -8.65 15.62 7.25
CA THR A 98 -8.74 17.07 7.04
C THR A 98 -9.01 17.78 8.37
N GLY A 99 -8.81 19.10 8.40
CA GLY A 99 -8.99 19.88 9.63
C GLY A 99 -7.94 19.57 10.69
N LEU A 100 -6.76 19.12 10.27
CA LEU A 100 -5.62 18.81 11.14
C LEU A 100 -4.96 20.11 11.61
N SER A 101 -4.31 20.07 12.77
CA SER A 101 -3.42 21.14 13.21
C SER A 101 -2.20 21.24 12.28
N GLU A 102 -1.65 22.43 12.05
CA GLU A 102 -0.45 22.60 11.23
C GLU A 102 0.81 22.13 11.97
N THR A 103 0.92 20.82 12.15
CA THR A 103 1.96 20.10 12.92
C THR A 103 2.45 18.90 12.11
N THR A 104 3.49 18.23 12.59
CA THR A 104 3.91 16.95 12.02
C THR A 104 2.88 15.86 12.29
N HIS A 105 2.54 15.10 11.26
CA HIS A 105 1.66 13.94 11.31
C HIS A 105 2.34 12.72 10.70
N HIS A 106 2.06 11.56 11.28
CA HIS A 106 2.55 10.27 10.81
C HIS A 106 1.39 9.47 10.23
N LEU A 107 1.45 9.22 8.93
CA LEU A 107 0.52 8.37 8.21
C LEU A 107 1.14 6.98 8.06
N HIS A 108 0.36 5.96 8.37
CA HIS A 108 0.68 4.55 8.17
C HIS A 108 -0.45 3.89 7.38
N LEU A 109 -0.10 3.10 6.38
CA LEU A 109 -1.00 2.32 5.55
C LEU A 109 -0.57 0.86 5.68
N ALA A 110 -1.51 -0.03 5.95
CA ALA A 110 -1.27 -1.46 5.96
C ALA A 110 -2.25 -2.20 5.04
N ASN A 111 -1.72 -3.13 4.26
CA ASN A 111 -2.53 -4.10 3.54
C ASN A 111 -3.08 -5.13 4.53
N ALA A 112 -4.41 -5.24 4.62
CA ALA A 112 -5.10 -6.12 5.55
C ALA A 112 -5.68 -7.38 4.89
N GLY A 113 -5.41 -7.63 3.60
CA GLY A 113 -5.96 -8.79 2.90
C GLY A 113 -5.28 -9.12 1.58
N SER A 114 -6.05 -9.08 0.48
CA SER A 114 -5.53 -9.30 -0.87
C SER A 114 -4.77 -8.07 -1.38
N ALA A 115 -4.55 -7.92 -2.69
CA ALA A 115 -3.71 -6.84 -3.18
C ALA A 115 -4.29 -5.43 -2.88
N MET A 116 -3.41 -4.44 -2.85
CA MET A 116 -3.78 -3.02 -2.88
C MET A 116 -2.61 -2.23 -3.50
N ASP A 117 -2.80 -0.96 -3.86
CA ASP A 117 -1.68 -0.11 -4.30
C ASP A 117 -1.77 1.34 -3.82
N VAL A 118 -0.65 2.03 -3.91
CA VAL A 118 -0.53 3.48 -3.71
C VAL A 118 -0.17 4.11 -5.05
N ASP A 119 -0.95 5.10 -5.46
CA ASP A 119 -0.72 5.95 -6.64
C ASP A 119 0.03 7.23 -6.23
N GLN A 120 -0.58 8.00 -5.35
CA GLN A 120 -0.03 9.27 -4.88
C GLN A 120 -0.60 9.64 -3.51
N ILE A 121 0.14 10.48 -2.80
CA ILE A 121 -0.30 11.14 -1.58
C ILE A 121 -0.29 12.64 -1.82
N VAL A 122 -1.41 13.31 -1.54
CA VAL A 122 -1.50 14.77 -1.58
C VAL A 122 -1.68 15.28 -0.17
N TYR A 123 -0.82 16.18 0.29
CA TYR A 123 -1.01 16.84 1.58
C TYR A 123 -1.12 18.36 1.40
N GLN A 124 -1.84 19.00 2.32
CA GLN A 124 -2.02 20.45 2.35
C GLN A 124 -1.18 21.04 3.47
N THR A 125 -0.43 22.08 3.17
CA THR A 125 0.30 22.86 4.19
C THR A 125 -0.01 24.33 4.04
N ASN A 126 -0.05 25.04 5.16
CA ASN A 126 -0.20 26.48 5.19
C ASN A 126 1.12 27.14 4.80
N SER A 127 1.18 27.69 3.59
CA SER A 127 2.25 28.60 3.21
C SER A 127 2.10 29.90 3.97
N ALA A 128 3.09 30.22 4.79
CA ALA A 128 3.35 31.58 5.24
C ALA A 128 3.77 32.41 4.03
N ALA A 129 2.81 32.83 3.21
CA ALA A 129 3.09 33.60 2.00
C ALA A 129 3.62 34.99 2.36
N ALA A 130 4.94 35.16 2.37
CA ALA A 130 5.55 36.36 1.84
C ALA A 130 5.66 36.20 0.31
N PRO A 131 5.21 37.16 -0.51
CA PRO A 131 5.34 37.05 -1.96
C PRO A 131 6.83 37.04 -2.33
N GLY A 132 7.30 35.95 -2.97
CA GLY A 132 8.58 35.96 -3.70
C GLY A 132 9.70 35.01 -3.25
N LYS A 133 9.46 33.97 -2.44
CA LYS A 133 10.46 32.89 -2.28
C LYS A 133 9.81 31.52 -2.38
N VAL A 134 10.07 30.85 -3.50
CA VAL A 134 9.87 29.40 -3.63
C VAL A 134 10.82 28.74 -2.63
N ALA A 135 10.28 28.10 -1.59
CA ALA A 135 11.08 27.30 -0.69
C ALA A 135 11.49 26.03 -1.43
N LEU A 136 12.65 26.09 -2.11
CA LEU A 136 13.34 24.91 -2.59
C LEU A 136 13.72 24.10 -1.34
N PHE A 137 13.05 22.98 -1.10
CA PHE A 137 13.34 22.09 0.01
C PHE A 137 14.69 21.44 -0.25
N THR A 138 15.76 22.15 0.11
CA THR A 138 17.11 21.58 0.15
C THR A 138 17.20 20.86 1.49
N GLN A 139 17.11 19.53 1.45
CA GLN A 139 17.39 18.68 2.60
C GLN A 139 18.80 19.02 3.10
N ARG A 140 18.88 19.75 4.20
CA ARG A 140 20.14 20.07 4.88
C ARG A 140 20.53 18.83 5.68
N ASP A 141 21.63 18.20 5.29
CA ASP A 141 22.29 17.18 6.08
C ASP A 141 23.05 17.89 7.22
N GLU A 142 22.44 17.97 8.41
CA GLU A 142 23.07 18.51 9.61
C GLU A 142 23.49 17.37 10.54
N SER A 143 24.70 16.87 10.30
CA SER A 143 25.45 16.07 11.26
C SER A 143 26.30 16.99 12.15
N GLN A 144 25.79 17.38 13.33
CA GLN A 144 26.49 17.82 14.57
C GLN A 144 25.43 18.42 15.53
N ALA A 145 25.39 18.26 16.85
CA ALA A 145 26.11 17.48 17.87
C ALA A 145 25.35 17.66 19.23
N THR A 146 25.75 16.89 20.25
CA THR A 146 25.68 17.22 21.71
C THR A 146 24.32 17.27 22.48
N THR A 147 24.08 16.23 23.30
CA THR A 147 23.71 16.18 24.77
C THR A 147 22.85 17.31 25.37
N LYS A 148 21.75 17.18 26.15
CA LYS A 148 21.12 16.20 27.11
C LYS A 148 19.74 16.82 27.54
N PRO A 149 18.89 16.24 28.45
CA PRO A 149 18.68 14.85 28.88
C PRO A 149 17.21 14.40 28.70
N GLY A 150 16.98 13.27 28.04
CA GLY A 150 15.64 12.69 27.93
C GLY A 150 15.57 11.48 27.02
N MET A 151 16.18 10.37 27.46
CA MET A 151 16.05 9.01 26.88
C MET A 151 16.53 8.88 25.41
N ASP A 152 17.85 8.82 25.24
CA ASP A 152 18.54 8.73 23.95
C ASP A 152 18.46 7.33 23.29
N ILE A 153 18.05 7.30 22.02
CA ILE A 153 18.01 6.12 21.12
C ILE A 153 19.43 5.54 20.83
N GLY A 154 20.50 6.19 21.31
CA GLY A 154 21.89 5.71 21.19
C GLY A 154 22.27 4.47 21.99
N LEU A 155 21.40 4.00 22.91
CA LEU A 155 21.72 2.83 23.75
C LEU A 155 21.57 1.49 23.01
N PHE A 156 20.77 1.42 21.95
CA PHE A 156 20.55 0.14 21.25
C PHE A 156 21.74 -0.28 20.39
N ILE A 157 22.45 0.66 19.77
CA ILE A 157 23.60 0.34 18.91
C ILE A 157 24.80 -0.10 19.77
N GLY A 158 25.01 0.52 20.93
CA GLY A 158 26.07 0.14 21.86
C GLY A 158 25.88 -1.26 22.45
N ILE A 159 24.65 -1.61 22.86
CA ILE A 159 24.35 -2.93 23.41
C ILE A 159 24.52 -4.02 22.35
N VAL A 160 24.11 -3.78 21.10
CA VAL A 160 24.27 -4.77 20.00
C VAL A 160 25.74 -5.02 19.68
N LEU A 161 26.58 -3.98 19.66
CA LEU A 161 28.03 -4.15 19.43
C LEU A 161 28.72 -4.87 20.59
N ILE A 162 28.34 -4.58 21.84
CA ILE A 162 28.88 -5.27 23.01
C ILE A 162 28.46 -6.74 23.01
N LEU A 163 27.17 -7.05 22.77
CA LEU A 163 26.69 -8.42 22.71
C LEU A 163 27.35 -9.21 21.55
N ALA A 164 27.54 -8.59 20.39
CA ALA A 164 28.26 -9.20 19.28
C ALA A 164 29.72 -9.51 19.64
N SER A 165 30.42 -8.60 20.33
CA SER A 165 31.81 -8.81 20.75
C SER A 165 31.97 -9.94 21.78
N VAL A 166 31.03 -10.03 22.73
CA VAL A 166 31.00 -11.12 23.73
C VAL A 166 30.69 -12.45 23.06
N PHE A 167 29.75 -12.48 22.11
CA PHE A 167 29.42 -13.70 21.37
C PHE A 167 30.60 -14.22 20.54
N ILE A 168 31.31 -13.32 19.84
CA ILE A 168 32.52 -13.67 19.07
C ILE A 168 33.62 -14.19 20.00
N GLY A 169 33.82 -13.57 21.17
CA GLY A 169 34.80 -14.03 22.16
C GLY A 169 34.49 -15.43 22.71
N VAL A 170 33.23 -15.71 23.03
CA VAL A 170 32.79 -17.04 23.48
C VAL A 170 33.00 -18.07 22.38
N LEU A 171 32.63 -17.76 21.14
CA LEU A 171 32.78 -18.66 20.00
C LEU A 171 34.26 -18.99 19.72
N ALA A 172 35.14 -17.98 19.74
CA ALA A 172 36.58 -18.17 19.58
C ALA A 172 37.17 -19.04 20.70
N THR A 173 36.72 -18.84 21.94
CA THR A 173 37.15 -19.63 23.11
C THR A 173 36.74 -21.09 22.98
N VAL A 174 35.51 -21.38 22.55
CA VAL A 174 35.03 -22.76 22.33
C VAL A 174 35.84 -23.45 21.23
N ILE A 175 36.12 -22.76 20.12
CA ILE A 175 36.94 -23.31 19.02
C ILE A 175 38.37 -23.60 19.52
N PHE A 176 38.95 -22.70 20.31
CA PHE A 176 40.29 -22.89 20.87
C PHE A 176 40.34 -24.09 21.83
N LEU A 177 39.35 -24.26 22.69
CA LEU A 177 39.27 -25.41 23.59
C LEU A 177 39.05 -26.73 22.83
N ARG A 178 38.26 -26.72 21.76
CA ARG A 178 38.10 -27.88 20.86
C ARG A 178 39.39 -28.24 20.11
N ARG A 179 40.17 -27.23 19.69
CA ARG A 179 41.49 -27.41 19.07
C ARG A 179 42.58 -27.84 20.05
N ARG A 180 42.46 -27.45 21.32
CA ARG A 180 43.40 -27.85 22.38
C ARG A 180 43.22 -29.31 22.78
N LYS A 181 41.98 -29.80 22.82
CA LYS A 181 41.68 -31.22 23.14
C LYS A 181 42.09 -32.21 22.04
N SER A 182 42.42 -31.73 20.83
CA SER A 182 42.90 -32.56 19.72
C SER A 182 44.42 -32.79 19.69
N ARG A 183 45.15 -32.38 20.75
CA ARG A 183 46.63 -32.53 20.82
C ARG A 183 47.16 -33.50 21.86
N LEU A 184 46.33 -34.37 22.44
CA LEU A 184 46.79 -35.41 23.36
C LEU A 184 46.19 -36.77 23.02
N ILE A 185 46.79 -37.44 22.02
CA ILE A 185 46.81 -38.90 21.95
C ILE A 185 48.30 -39.31 21.99
N PRO A 186 48.78 -39.92 23.08
CA PRO A 186 50.14 -40.44 23.17
C PRO A 186 50.32 -41.66 22.24
N ARG A 187 51.45 -41.69 21.54
CA ARG A 187 51.95 -42.88 20.85
C ARG A 187 52.41 -43.90 21.89
N VAL A 188 51.76 -45.04 21.96
CA VAL A 188 52.37 -46.27 22.48
C VAL A 188 52.26 -47.35 21.40
N SER A 189 53.39 -48.01 21.20
CA SER A 189 53.69 -49.00 20.18
C SER A 189 52.94 -50.33 20.39
N ALA A 190 52.85 -51.06 19.28
CA ALA A 190 52.42 -52.44 19.04
C ALA A 190 52.48 -53.45 20.20
N VAL A 191 51.52 -54.39 20.23
CA VAL A 191 51.75 -55.84 20.15
C VAL A 191 50.50 -56.52 19.57
N ALA A 192 50.74 -57.48 18.69
CA ALA A 192 49.80 -58.31 17.96
C ALA A 192 49.01 -59.31 18.84
N SER A 193 47.80 -59.65 18.40
CA SER A 193 47.35 -61.05 18.40
C SER A 193 46.39 -61.28 17.22
N LYS A 194 46.58 -62.45 16.60
CA LYS A 194 46.01 -62.91 15.33
C LYS A 194 44.60 -63.52 15.49
N LEU A 195 43.99 -63.79 14.33
CA LEU A 195 42.88 -64.74 14.02
C LEU A 195 41.48 -64.11 14.19
N SER A 196 40.53 -64.18 13.26
CA SER A 196 40.22 -65.27 12.32
C SER A 196 39.36 -64.78 11.13
N ILE A 197 39.79 -65.18 9.93
CA ILE A 197 39.06 -65.63 8.72
C ILE A 197 37.60 -65.21 8.53
N GLY A 198 37.33 -64.57 7.39
CA GLY A 198 36.01 -64.45 6.78
C GLY A 198 36.05 -63.68 5.45
N ASN A 199 36.49 -64.35 4.37
CA ASN A 199 36.37 -63.88 2.99
C ASN A 199 34.89 -63.78 2.59
N VAL A 200 34.44 -62.65 2.03
CA VAL A 200 33.29 -62.61 1.11
C VAL A 200 33.62 -61.70 -0.08
N GLU A 201 33.30 -62.24 -1.25
CA GLU A 201 33.62 -61.87 -2.62
C GLU A 201 33.47 -60.40 -3.06
N LYS A 202 34.37 -60.06 -4.01
CA LYS A 202 34.19 -59.01 -5.01
C LYS A 202 32.94 -59.30 -5.87
N GLY A 203 31.88 -58.53 -5.66
CA GLY A 203 30.74 -58.41 -6.57
C GLY A 203 31.07 -57.55 -7.78
N LYS A 204 30.95 -58.17 -8.95
CA LYS A 204 31.21 -57.70 -10.31
C LYS A 204 30.15 -56.68 -10.76
N ALA A 205 30.57 -55.63 -11.45
CA ALA A 205 29.67 -54.66 -12.07
C ALA A 205 28.82 -55.32 -13.18
N GLU A 206 27.50 -55.15 -13.09
CA GLU A 206 26.51 -55.60 -14.06
C GLU A 206 26.15 -54.45 -15.03
N PRO A 207 26.04 -54.69 -16.35
CA PRO A 207 25.75 -53.64 -17.34
C PRO A 207 24.27 -53.22 -17.31
N PRO A 208 23.92 -52.00 -17.80
CA PRO A 208 22.57 -51.48 -17.72
C PRO A 208 21.59 -52.27 -18.63
N THR A 209 20.50 -52.71 -18.03
CA THR A 209 19.34 -53.34 -18.68
C THR A 209 18.71 -52.39 -19.72
N PRO A 210 18.32 -52.87 -20.92
CA PRO A 210 17.64 -52.05 -21.92
C PRO A 210 16.22 -51.66 -21.45
N PRO A 211 15.71 -50.48 -21.83
CA PRO A 211 14.38 -50.03 -21.43
C PRO A 211 13.28 -50.85 -22.11
N LEU A 212 12.24 -51.17 -21.34
CA LEU A 212 11.03 -51.88 -21.79
C LEU A 212 10.29 -51.09 -22.90
N PRO A 213 9.58 -51.76 -23.82
CA PRO A 213 8.80 -51.10 -24.85
C PRO A 213 7.63 -50.30 -24.24
N LEU A 214 7.47 -49.05 -24.68
CA LEU A 214 6.31 -48.21 -24.38
C LEU A 214 5.02 -48.93 -24.80
N GLN A 215 4.24 -49.39 -23.82
CA GLN A 215 2.89 -49.86 -24.05
C GLN A 215 1.99 -48.65 -24.35
N LYS A 216 1.35 -48.68 -25.52
CA LYS A 216 0.32 -47.74 -25.95
C LYS A 216 -0.85 -47.80 -24.94
N PRO A 217 -1.32 -46.67 -24.37
CA PRO A 217 -2.47 -46.69 -23.49
C PRO A 217 -3.73 -47.16 -24.25
N PRO A 218 -4.62 -47.93 -23.60
CA PRO A 218 -5.86 -48.38 -24.23
C PRO A 218 -6.73 -47.19 -24.64
N SER A 219 -7.29 -47.29 -25.84
CA SER A 219 -8.25 -46.36 -26.41
C SER A 219 -9.42 -46.13 -25.45
N SER A 220 -9.51 -44.91 -24.92
CA SER A 220 -10.71 -44.39 -24.26
C SER A 220 -11.88 -44.40 -25.23
N PRO A 221 -13.07 -44.89 -24.85
CA PRO A 221 -14.24 -44.78 -25.71
C PRO A 221 -14.62 -43.31 -25.88
N GLU A 222 -14.77 -42.94 -27.13
CA GLU A 222 -15.20 -41.64 -27.65
C GLU A 222 -16.57 -41.24 -27.07
N PRO A 223 -16.74 -40.02 -26.54
CA PRO A 223 -18.07 -39.52 -26.20
C PRO A 223 -18.82 -39.22 -27.49
N LYS A 224 -19.92 -39.94 -27.72
CA LYS A 224 -20.87 -39.67 -28.81
C LYS A 224 -21.21 -38.18 -28.83
N ALA A 225 -20.92 -37.53 -29.96
CA ALA A 225 -21.29 -36.16 -30.24
C ALA A 225 -22.80 -35.96 -30.02
N GLN A 226 -23.16 -35.20 -28.99
CA GLN A 226 -24.48 -34.61 -28.86
C GLN A 226 -24.54 -33.38 -29.76
N THR A 227 -25.36 -33.47 -30.81
CA THR A 227 -25.73 -32.34 -31.66
C THR A 227 -26.45 -31.26 -30.84
N PRO A 228 -26.05 -29.98 -30.88
CA PRO A 228 -26.88 -28.91 -30.35
C PRO A 228 -28.06 -28.67 -31.29
N SER A 229 -29.27 -28.96 -30.82
CA SER A 229 -30.52 -28.56 -31.46
C SER A 229 -30.75 -27.05 -31.23
N TRP A 230 -30.13 -26.20 -32.06
CA TRP A 230 -30.55 -24.80 -32.12
C TRP A 230 -31.86 -24.72 -32.91
N GLN A 231 -32.95 -24.62 -32.15
CA GLN A 231 -34.26 -24.21 -32.62
C GLN A 231 -34.14 -22.95 -33.48
N LYS A 232 -34.69 -23.02 -34.69
CA LYS A 232 -35.02 -21.87 -35.53
C LYS A 232 -35.84 -20.88 -34.70
N SER A 233 -35.27 -19.74 -34.34
CA SER A 233 -36.03 -18.52 -34.07
C SER A 233 -35.91 -17.62 -35.29
N GLU A 234 -37.07 -17.26 -35.82
CA GLU A 234 -37.26 -16.48 -37.04
C GLU A 234 -36.65 -15.07 -36.94
N PRO A 235 -36.25 -14.47 -38.08
CA PRO A 235 -35.68 -13.13 -38.08
C PRO A 235 -36.76 -12.08 -37.80
N ARG A 236 -36.68 -11.40 -36.64
CA ARG A 236 -37.43 -10.17 -36.39
C ARG A 236 -36.91 -9.10 -37.34
N LEU A 237 -37.73 -8.76 -38.34
CA LEU A 237 -37.46 -7.71 -39.31
C LEU A 237 -37.19 -6.38 -38.60
N PHE A 238 -36.01 -5.85 -38.86
CA PHE A 238 -35.59 -4.49 -38.55
C PHE A 238 -36.45 -3.53 -39.38
N ARG A 239 -37.33 -2.75 -38.74
CA ARG A 239 -38.14 -1.73 -39.42
C ARG A 239 -37.47 -0.37 -39.24
N SER A 240 -36.90 0.13 -40.34
CA SER A 240 -36.36 1.49 -40.48
C SER A 240 -37.45 2.56 -40.38
N PRO A 241 -37.10 3.83 -40.10
CA PRO A 241 -38.04 4.88 -39.71
C PRO A 241 -38.72 5.53 -40.92
N SER A 242 -40.02 5.82 -40.82
CA SER A 242 -40.75 6.61 -41.80
C SER A 242 -40.90 8.06 -41.36
N THR A 243 -40.34 8.93 -42.19
CA THR A 243 -40.52 10.38 -42.29
C THR A 243 -41.96 10.78 -42.61
N ALA A 244 -42.25 12.08 -42.40
CA ALA A 244 -43.38 12.91 -42.85
C ALA A 244 -44.48 13.14 -41.80
N SER A 245 -45.09 14.31 -41.63
CA SER A 245 -44.83 15.71 -42.04
C SER A 245 -45.95 16.53 -41.36
N ARG A 246 -45.60 17.67 -40.77
CA ARG A 246 -46.30 18.97 -40.89
C ARG A 246 -47.83 19.02 -40.68
N SER A 247 -48.30 19.80 -39.69
CA SER A 247 -48.97 21.09 -39.93
C SER A 247 -49.60 21.70 -38.65
N SER A 248 -49.19 22.93 -38.36
CA SER A 248 -49.97 24.08 -37.86
C SER A 248 -51.13 23.89 -36.88
N MET A 249 -51.07 24.59 -35.75
CA MET A 249 -52.04 25.67 -35.48
C MET A 249 -51.49 26.71 -34.51
N ARG A 250 -51.73 27.96 -34.91
CA ARG A 250 -51.35 29.24 -34.34
C ARG A 250 -52.61 29.85 -33.76
N THR A 251 -52.60 30.24 -32.49
CA THR A 251 -53.53 31.21 -31.87
C THR A 251 -53.00 31.49 -30.45
N SER A 252 -52.30 32.60 -30.22
CA SER A 252 -52.80 33.95 -29.93
C SER A 252 -52.64 34.28 -28.44
N MET A 253 -51.62 35.09 -28.14
CA MET A 253 -51.62 36.10 -27.07
C MET A 253 -52.90 36.96 -27.18
N PRO A 254 -53.45 37.61 -26.11
CA PRO A 254 -52.68 38.54 -25.29
C PRO A 254 -53.08 38.75 -23.80
N THR A 255 -52.12 39.37 -23.09
CA THR A 255 -52.21 40.32 -21.96
C THR A 255 -53.26 40.15 -20.85
N ASP A 256 -52.80 40.06 -19.58
CA ASP A 256 -52.88 41.23 -18.70
C ASP A 256 -52.04 41.17 -17.40
N ARG A 257 -51.33 42.29 -17.24
CA ARG A 257 -50.75 42.99 -16.10
C ARG A 257 -51.44 42.82 -14.74
N VAL A 258 -50.73 42.42 -13.67
CA VAL A 258 -50.78 43.07 -12.34
C VAL A 258 -49.45 42.86 -11.58
N LEU A 259 -48.91 43.99 -11.12
CA LEU A 259 -47.74 44.22 -10.29
C LEU A 259 -48.00 43.76 -8.84
N ASN A 260 -47.14 42.92 -8.22
CA ASN A 260 -47.09 42.88 -6.75
C ASN A 260 -45.72 42.48 -6.18
N ARG A 261 -45.01 43.55 -5.78
CA ARG A 261 -44.20 43.80 -4.56
C ARG A 261 -43.24 42.72 -4.00
N PRO A 262 -42.00 43.13 -3.64
CA PRO A 262 -40.97 42.25 -3.08
C PRO A 262 -41.15 41.98 -1.58
N THR A 263 -40.85 40.75 -1.15
CA THR A 263 -40.73 40.36 0.26
C THR A 263 -39.36 40.78 0.81
N ARG A 264 -39.41 41.55 1.91
CA ARG A 264 -38.28 42.02 2.73
C ARG A 264 -37.89 40.92 3.74
N PRO A 265 -36.59 40.72 4.05
CA PRO A 265 -36.17 39.76 5.07
C PRO A 265 -36.41 40.31 6.50
N PRO A 266 -36.58 39.43 7.51
CA PRO A 266 -36.85 39.84 8.89
C PRO A 266 -35.60 40.43 9.56
N GLN A 267 -35.82 41.56 10.25
CA GLN A 267 -34.84 42.25 11.08
C GLN A 267 -34.73 41.58 12.46
N LEU A 268 -33.50 41.25 12.85
CA LEU A 268 -33.12 40.87 14.21
C LEU A 268 -33.27 42.08 15.14
N HIS A 269 -34.12 41.96 16.16
CA HIS A 269 -34.23 42.94 17.24
C HIS A 269 -32.99 42.84 18.15
N LEU A 270 -32.13 43.86 18.12
CA LEU A 270 -31.09 44.08 19.12
C LEU A 270 -31.76 44.50 20.44
N ALA A 271 -31.82 43.61 21.42
CA ALA A 271 -32.15 43.96 22.80
C ALA A 271 -30.92 44.59 23.47
N ARG A 272 -30.94 45.91 23.59
CA ARG A 272 -30.04 46.73 24.41
C ARG A 272 -30.31 46.42 25.89
N LYS A 273 -29.38 45.76 26.58
CA LYS A 273 -29.33 45.77 28.05
C LYS A 273 -28.41 46.91 28.48
N GLU A 274 -29.00 47.96 29.04
CA GLU A 274 -28.28 49.03 29.71
C GLU A 274 -27.69 48.50 31.04
N SER A 275 -26.39 48.71 31.23
CA SER A 275 -25.71 48.48 32.50
C SER A 275 -25.92 49.69 33.41
N THR A 276 -26.60 49.50 34.52
CA THR A 276 -26.53 50.42 35.67
C THR A 276 -25.83 49.68 36.80
N ASN A 277 -24.54 49.96 37.00
CA ASN A 277 -23.89 49.65 38.26
C ASN A 277 -23.55 50.97 38.95
N ARG A 278 -24.40 51.31 39.93
CA ARG A 278 -24.24 52.46 40.82
C ARG A 278 -23.28 52.04 41.93
N VAL A 279 -22.13 52.69 41.97
CA VAL A 279 -21.20 52.70 43.10
C VAL A 279 -21.79 53.59 44.20
N SER A 280 -21.91 53.10 45.43
CA SER A 280 -21.85 53.91 46.65
C SER A 280 -21.80 53.07 47.92
N ARG A 281 -20.97 53.54 48.88
CA ARG A 281 -20.91 53.29 50.33
C ARG A 281 -20.01 52.12 50.77
N ASP A 282 -19.06 52.28 51.69
CA ASP A 282 -18.68 53.36 52.64
C ASP A 282 -17.16 53.32 52.89
#